data_AF-A0A958ZD98-F1
#
_entry.id   AF-A0A958ZD98-F1
#
_cell.length_a   1.000
_cell.length_b   1.000
_cell.length_c   1.000
_cell.angle_alpha   90.00
_cell.angle_beta   90.00
_cell.angle_gamma   90.00
#
_symmetry.space_group_name_H-M   'P 1'
#
loop_
_entity.id
_entity.type
_entity.pdbx_description
1 polymer ?
#
loop_
_entity_poly.entity_id
_entity_poly.type
_entity_poly.pdbx_seq_one_letter_code
_entity_poly.pdbx_strand_id
1 'polypeptide(L)'
;MNQERLTDYITQRNNLSYELEVAEFIEKGFEDYIHSGTISLPLLQNCSLVELLNYVVLSHRFYTEKKLPEISMLIHSLCNSFGQMHPSTLILNHFFHKYYREFKEHLDLEDQQIIPYVQTLVDIENGAFENLALLKLCDRYLLSTFHDQHSDTETDVKIVRRAINEFPVPKNAESQFRMLMDHLENFEKDLHFHSELEEKVLIPKALDLEKAIRG
;
A
#
# COMPACT_ATOMS: atom_id res chain seq x y z
N MET A 1 3.84 15.69 15.16
CA MET A 1 4.82 15.58 14.05
C MET A 1 4.02 15.67 12.77
N ASN A 2 4.51 16.38 11.74
CA ASN A 2 3.90 16.30 10.41
C ASN A 2 4.13 14.88 9.89
N GLN A 3 3.05 14.20 9.51
CA GLN A 3 3.13 12.88 8.89
C GLN A 3 3.67 13.05 7.47
N GLU A 4 4.84 12.48 7.19
CA GLU A 4 5.38 12.47 5.83
C GLU A 4 4.49 11.59 4.94
N ARG A 5 3.99 12.15 3.84
CA ARG A 5 3.05 11.55 2.87
C ARG A 5 3.76 11.12 1.59
N LEU A 6 3.02 10.44 0.70
CA LEU A 6 3.50 10.09 -0.63
C LEU A 6 3.94 11.32 -1.45
N THR A 7 3.20 12.42 -1.34
CA THR A 7 3.51 13.69 -2.02
C THR A 7 4.85 14.28 -1.56
N ASP A 8 5.18 14.17 -0.26
CA ASP A 8 6.48 14.59 0.26
C ASP A 8 7.61 13.74 -0.34
N TYR A 9 7.40 12.43 -0.42
CA TYR A 9 8.36 11.49 -1.00
C TYR A 9 8.62 11.74 -2.50
N ILE A 10 7.57 11.99 -3.28
CA ILE A 10 7.67 12.35 -4.70
C ILE A 10 8.45 13.66 -4.85
N THR A 11 8.10 14.68 -4.05
CA THR A 11 8.76 15.99 -4.06
C THR A 11 10.27 15.88 -3.80
N GLN A 12 10.68 15.07 -2.82
CA GLN A 12 12.09 14.87 -2.47
C GLN A 12 12.92 14.19 -3.57
N ARG A 13 12.30 13.43 -4.47
CA ARG A 13 12.99 12.73 -5.58
C ARG A 13 13.21 13.59 -6.83
N ASN A 14 12.92 14.90 -6.80
CA ASN A 14 13.10 15.83 -7.93
C ASN A 14 12.42 15.38 -9.25
N ASN A 15 11.31 14.64 -9.18
CA ASN A 15 10.68 14.04 -10.36
C ASN A 15 9.34 14.71 -10.76
N LEU A 16 9.04 14.52 -12.05
CA LEU A 16 8.01 15.12 -12.94
C LEU A 16 6.72 15.65 -12.27
N SER A 17 6.28 16.83 -12.70
CA SER A 17 5.05 17.51 -12.24
C SER A 17 3.78 16.65 -12.31
N TYR A 18 3.73 15.68 -13.23
CA TYR A 18 2.59 14.82 -13.44
C TYR A 18 2.39 13.77 -12.33
N GLU A 19 3.47 13.16 -11.83
CA GLU A 19 3.38 12.20 -10.70
C GLU A 19 2.85 12.90 -9.45
N LEU A 20 3.28 14.15 -9.24
CA LEU A 20 2.86 14.96 -8.10
C LEU A 20 1.38 15.36 -8.22
N GLU A 21 0.92 15.81 -9.38
CA GLU A 21 -0.48 16.23 -9.59
C GLU A 21 -1.48 15.08 -9.33
N VAL A 22 -1.17 13.89 -9.84
CA VAL A 22 -2.00 12.69 -9.61
C VAL A 22 -2.01 12.28 -8.14
N ALA A 23 -0.83 12.28 -7.50
CA ALA A 23 -0.72 11.97 -6.08
C ALA A 23 -1.48 12.99 -5.21
N GLU A 24 -1.34 14.29 -5.47
CA GLU A 24 -2.06 15.35 -4.76
C GLU A 24 -3.58 15.21 -4.90
N PHE A 25 -4.07 14.82 -6.07
CA PHE A 25 -5.51 14.62 -6.27
C PHE A 25 -6.05 13.46 -5.43
N ILE A 26 -5.36 12.30 -5.46
CA ILE A 26 -5.80 11.11 -4.73
C ILE A 26 -5.62 11.28 -3.21
N GLU A 27 -4.59 12.00 -2.77
CA GLU A 27 -4.36 12.32 -1.36
C GLU A 27 -5.47 13.21 -0.76
N LYS A 28 -6.25 13.96 -1.56
CA LYS A 28 -7.48 14.60 -1.05
C LYS A 28 -8.50 13.57 -0.56
N GLY A 29 -8.60 12.44 -1.26
CA GLY A 29 -9.41 11.30 -0.80
C GLY A 29 -8.89 10.72 0.51
N PHE A 30 -7.57 10.71 0.71
CA PHE A 30 -6.96 10.31 1.98
C PHE A 30 -7.30 11.30 3.11
N GLU A 31 -7.23 12.60 2.85
CA GLU A 31 -7.63 13.62 3.83
C GLU A 31 -9.09 13.43 4.26
N ASP A 32 -10.01 13.21 3.32
CA ASP A 32 -11.41 12.91 3.63
C ASP A 32 -11.56 11.64 4.49
N TYR A 33 -10.78 10.59 4.19
CA TYR A 33 -10.75 9.36 4.98
C TYR A 33 -10.27 9.62 6.41
N ILE A 34 -9.20 10.39 6.60
CA ILE A 34 -8.70 10.71 7.95
C ILE A 34 -9.74 11.47 8.79
N HIS A 35 -10.53 12.34 8.18
CA HIS A 35 -11.54 13.13 8.89
C HIS A 35 -12.84 12.36 9.16
N SER A 36 -13.27 11.52 8.21
CA SER A 36 -14.60 10.87 8.24
C SER A 36 -14.57 9.39 8.60
N GLY A 37 -13.42 8.74 8.52
CA GLY A 37 -13.28 7.28 8.59
C GLY A 37 -13.81 6.55 7.36
N THR A 38 -14.16 7.28 6.29
CA THR A 38 -14.69 6.72 5.04
C THR A 38 -14.02 7.36 3.84
N ILE A 39 -13.71 6.56 2.83
CA ILE A 39 -13.16 7.08 1.58
C ILE A 39 -14.24 7.80 0.77
N SER A 40 -13.90 8.98 0.23
CA SER A 40 -14.73 9.71 -0.72
C SER A 40 -14.73 9.03 -2.10
N LEU A 41 -15.52 7.95 -2.22
CA LEU A 41 -15.64 7.17 -3.47
C LEU A 41 -15.99 8.03 -4.69
N PRO A 42 -16.88 9.05 -4.63
CA PRO A 42 -17.20 9.86 -5.80
C PRO A 42 -15.98 10.63 -6.36
N LEU A 43 -15.06 11.07 -5.51
CA LEU A 43 -13.82 11.73 -5.95
C LEU A 43 -12.95 10.74 -6.75
N LEU A 44 -12.72 9.56 -6.16
CA LEU A 44 -11.80 8.55 -6.71
C LEU A 44 -12.40 7.81 -7.91
N GLN A 45 -13.72 7.72 -7.99
CA GLN A 45 -14.44 7.20 -9.16
C GLN A 45 -14.22 8.07 -10.40
N ASN A 46 -13.86 9.34 -10.27
CA ASN A 46 -13.54 10.19 -11.42
C ASN A 46 -12.10 10.01 -11.94
N CYS A 47 -11.20 9.36 -11.18
CA CYS A 47 -9.86 9.05 -11.67
C CYS A 47 -9.92 8.03 -12.81
N SER A 48 -9.13 8.22 -13.86
CA SER A 48 -8.87 7.19 -14.87
C SER A 48 -8.13 5.99 -14.27
N LEU A 49 -8.22 4.82 -14.92
CA LEU A 49 -7.43 3.64 -14.53
C LEU A 49 -5.92 3.93 -14.55
N VAL A 50 -5.45 4.76 -15.50
CA VAL A 50 -4.03 5.15 -15.59
C VAL A 50 -3.59 5.94 -14.35
N GLU A 51 -4.39 6.91 -13.90
CA GLU A 51 -4.09 7.70 -12.71
C GLU A 51 -4.07 6.82 -11.44
N LEU A 52 -5.02 5.89 -11.33
CA LEU A 52 -5.07 4.95 -10.22
C LEU A 52 -3.85 4.01 -10.20
N LEU A 53 -3.49 3.41 -11.34
CA LEU A 53 -2.30 2.56 -11.45
C LEU A 53 -1.01 3.31 -11.10
N ASN A 54 -0.87 4.55 -11.59
CA ASN A 54 0.29 5.38 -11.28
C ASN A 54 0.41 5.65 -9.78
N TYR A 55 -0.71 5.98 -9.11
CA TYR A 55 -0.72 6.17 -7.66
C TYR A 55 -0.34 4.92 -6.89
N VAL A 56 -0.95 3.77 -7.23
CA VAL A 56 -0.66 2.48 -6.59
C VAL A 56 0.84 2.15 -6.69
N VAL A 57 1.41 2.22 -7.89
CA VAL A 57 2.86 1.98 -8.10
C VAL A 57 3.74 2.95 -7.30
N LEU A 58 3.38 4.22 -7.24
CA LEU A 58 4.13 5.22 -6.46
C LEU A 58 4.03 4.93 -4.96
N SER A 59 2.86 4.51 -4.48
CA SER A 59 2.66 4.12 -3.09
C SER A 59 3.45 2.87 -2.71
N HIS A 60 3.55 1.87 -3.60
CA HIS A 60 4.39 0.67 -3.38
C HIS A 60 5.86 1.05 -3.19
N ARG A 61 6.37 1.94 -4.04
CA ARG A 61 7.74 2.47 -3.90
C ARG A 61 7.92 3.23 -2.60
N PHE A 62 6.96 4.06 -2.22
CA PHE A 62 7.01 4.77 -0.95
C PHE A 62 7.02 3.82 0.26
N TYR A 63 6.21 2.78 0.24
CA TYR A 63 6.18 1.81 1.34
C TYR A 63 7.48 1.01 1.42
N THR A 64 7.98 0.52 0.29
CA THR A 64 9.15 -0.37 0.23
C THR A 64 10.48 0.36 0.38
N GLU A 65 10.63 1.56 -0.17
CA GLU A 65 11.89 2.32 -0.17
C GLU A 65 12.01 3.27 1.03
N LYS A 66 10.89 3.63 1.69
CA LYS A 66 10.87 4.64 2.76
C LYS A 66 10.25 4.12 4.06
N LYS A 67 8.94 3.81 4.08
CA LYS A 67 8.23 3.52 5.34
C LYS A 67 8.71 2.25 6.03
N LEU A 68 8.78 1.12 5.32
CA LEU A 68 9.22 -0.14 5.90
C LEU A 68 10.68 -0.09 6.37
N PRO A 69 11.65 0.48 5.63
CA PRO A 69 13.00 0.70 6.12
C PRO A 69 13.05 1.53 7.41
N GLU A 70 12.29 2.63 7.50
CA GLU A 70 12.25 3.47 8.70
C GLU A 70 11.68 2.73 9.91
N ILE A 71 10.55 2.04 9.73
CA ILE A 71 9.95 1.20 10.79
C ILE A 71 10.93 0.11 11.24
N SER A 72 11.62 -0.54 10.29
CA SER A 72 12.64 -1.55 10.57
C SER A 72 13.78 -1.00 11.43
N MET A 73 14.27 0.20 11.10
CA MET A 73 15.31 0.88 11.88
C MET A 73 14.84 1.24 13.30
N LEU A 74 13.59 1.70 13.45
CA LEU A 74 12.99 2.02 14.76
C LEU A 74 12.83 0.77 15.62
N ILE A 75 12.36 -0.33 15.03
CA ILE A 75 12.25 -1.64 15.70
C ILE A 75 13.63 -2.10 16.15
N HIS A 76 14.64 -2.04 15.27
CA HIS A 76 16.00 -2.43 15.62
C HIS A 76 16.56 -1.58 16.78
N SER A 77 16.32 -0.26 16.74
CA SER A 77 16.71 0.66 17.81
C SER A 77 16.05 0.33 19.14
N LEU A 78 14.76 0.03 19.13
CA LEU A 78 13.98 -0.35 20.31
C LEU A 78 14.45 -1.70 20.88
N CYS A 79 14.67 -2.70 20.02
CA CYS A 79 15.23 -4.00 20.38
C CYS A 79 16.60 -3.90 21.05
N ASN A 80 17.46 -2.97 20.60
CA ASN A 80 18.75 -2.72 21.24
C ASN A 80 18.60 -2.19 22.68
N SER A 81 17.56 -1.40 22.96
CA SER A 81 17.28 -0.89 24.31
C SER A 81 16.75 -1.95 25.29
N PHE A 82 16.07 -2.99 24.79
CA PHE A 82 15.66 -4.17 25.57
C PHE A 82 16.80 -5.18 25.81
N GLY A 83 17.79 -5.20 24.90
CA GLY A 83 18.81 -6.24 24.81
C GLY A 83 18.43 -7.31 23.77
N GLN A 84 19.43 -7.77 23.02
CA GLN A 84 19.24 -8.64 21.85
C GLN A 84 18.57 -10.00 22.16
N MET A 85 18.74 -10.52 23.37
CA MET A 85 18.18 -11.80 23.80
C MET A 85 16.90 -11.65 24.65
N HIS A 86 16.38 -10.43 24.78
CA HIS A 86 15.15 -10.20 25.52
C HIS A 86 13.96 -10.82 24.75
N PRO A 87 13.02 -11.52 25.42
CA PRO A 87 11.87 -12.14 24.74
C PRO A 87 11.09 -11.16 23.85
N SER A 88 10.89 -9.92 24.29
CA SER A 88 10.23 -8.87 23.49
C SER A 88 10.96 -8.56 22.19
N THR A 89 12.30 -8.52 22.22
CA THR A 89 13.15 -8.30 21.03
C THR A 89 12.97 -9.44 20.02
N LEU A 90 13.01 -10.69 20.48
CA LEU A 90 12.87 -11.86 19.61
C LEU A 90 11.48 -11.92 18.97
N ILE A 91 10.44 -11.67 19.76
CA ILE A 91 9.04 -11.69 19.32
C ILE A 91 8.79 -10.57 18.30
N LEU A 92 9.20 -9.34 18.62
CA LEU A 92 9.00 -8.18 17.75
C LEU A 92 9.74 -8.35 16.41
N ASN A 93 11.01 -8.76 16.44
CA ASN A 93 11.75 -9.02 15.22
C ASN A 93 11.09 -10.11 14.38
N HIS A 94 10.65 -11.21 15.00
CA HIS A 94 9.98 -12.28 14.27
C HIS A 94 8.70 -11.81 13.56
N PHE A 95 7.79 -11.16 14.30
CA PHE A 95 6.53 -10.68 13.74
C PHE A 95 6.74 -9.65 12.63
N PHE A 96 7.64 -8.68 12.85
CA PHE A 96 7.89 -7.65 11.84
C PHE A 96 8.56 -8.21 10.58
N HIS A 97 9.53 -9.12 10.71
CA HIS A 97 10.17 -9.72 9.52
C HIS A 97 9.22 -10.63 8.75
N LYS A 98 8.30 -11.31 9.46
CA LYS A 98 7.24 -12.08 8.82
C LYS A 98 6.33 -11.14 8.03
N TYR A 99 5.79 -10.11 8.68
CA TYR A 99 4.94 -9.10 8.06
C TYR A 99 5.61 -8.43 6.86
N TYR A 100 6.85 -7.94 7.00
CA TYR A 100 7.61 -7.31 5.92
C TYR A 100 7.70 -8.21 4.69
N ARG A 101 7.94 -9.51 4.90
CA ARG A 101 8.04 -10.48 3.81
C ARG A 101 6.70 -10.67 3.12
N GLU A 102 5.65 -10.97 3.88
CA GLU A 102 4.30 -11.24 3.34
C GLU A 102 3.76 -10.02 2.60
N PHE A 103 3.91 -8.83 3.18
CA PHE A 103 3.51 -7.58 2.55
C PHE A 103 4.32 -7.30 1.26
N LYS A 104 5.63 -7.55 1.27
CA LYS A 104 6.44 -7.40 0.04
C LYS A 104 6.04 -8.39 -1.05
N GLU A 105 5.79 -9.65 -0.69
CA GLU A 105 5.33 -10.68 -1.64
C GLU A 105 3.98 -10.31 -2.26
N HIS A 106 3.10 -9.67 -1.48
CA HIS A 106 1.83 -9.12 -1.96
C HIS A 106 2.03 -7.99 -2.98
N LEU A 107 2.82 -6.96 -2.64
CA LEU A 107 3.12 -5.87 -3.58
C LEU A 107 3.82 -6.38 -4.85
N ASP A 108 4.74 -7.34 -4.72
CA ASP A 108 5.43 -7.95 -5.86
C ASP A 108 4.45 -8.69 -6.80
N LEU A 109 3.40 -9.32 -6.25
CA LEU A 109 2.35 -9.98 -7.04
C LEU A 109 1.53 -8.94 -7.83
N GLU A 110 1.16 -7.83 -7.19
CA GLU A 110 0.44 -6.74 -7.84
C GLU A 110 1.28 -6.09 -8.95
N ASP A 111 2.52 -5.70 -8.65
CA ASP A 111 3.44 -5.03 -9.57
C ASP A 111 3.78 -5.90 -10.79
N GLN A 112 3.87 -7.22 -10.62
CA GLN A 112 4.30 -8.13 -11.68
C GLN A 112 3.14 -8.74 -12.48
N GLN A 113 1.94 -8.80 -11.91
CA GLN A 113 0.81 -9.49 -12.53
C GLN A 113 -0.41 -8.59 -12.69
N ILE A 114 -0.90 -7.99 -11.61
CA ILE A 114 -2.17 -7.28 -11.60
C ILE A 114 -2.06 -5.95 -12.35
N ILE A 115 -1.10 -5.10 -11.98
CA ILE A 115 -0.88 -3.80 -12.60
C ILE A 115 -0.60 -3.94 -14.11
N PRO A 116 0.32 -4.81 -14.57
CA PRO A 116 0.55 -5.01 -16.01
C PRO A 116 -0.70 -5.52 -16.75
N TYR A 117 -1.51 -6.36 -16.10
CA TYR A 117 -2.76 -6.83 -16.69
C TYR A 117 -3.76 -5.70 -16.88
N VAL A 118 -4.00 -4.87 -15.86
CA VAL A 118 -4.89 -3.72 -15.97
C VAL A 118 -4.38 -2.72 -17.01
N GLN A 119 -3.06 -2.48 -17.07
CA GLN A 119 -2.48 -1.64 -18.11
C GLN A 119 -2.76 -2.19 -19.51
N THR A 120 -2.67 -3.52 -19.70
CA THR A 120 -3.00 -4.16 -20.98
C THR A 120 -4.46 -3.93 -21.37
N LEU A 121 -5.40 -3.97 -20.41
CA LEU A 121 -6.81 -3.67 -20.66
C LEU A 121 -6.99 -2.22 -21.15
N VAL A 122 -6.33 -1.26 -20.48
CA VAL A 122 -6.35 0.16 -20.87
C VAL A 122 -5.76 0.37 -22.26
N ASP A 123 -4.66 -0.30 -22.58
CA ASP A 123 -4.02 -0.19 -23.90
C ASP A 123 -4.93 -0.73 -25.02
N ILE A 124 -5.70 -1.79 -24.75
CA ILE A 124 -6.70 -2.33 -25.69
C ILE A 124 -7.86 -1.36 -25.88
N GLU A 125 -8.39 -0.78 -24.80
CA GLU A 125 -9.46 0.23 -24.87
C GLU A 125 -9.04 1.42 -25.75
N ASN A 126 -7.78 1.84 -25.62
CA ASN A 126 -7.20 2.92 -26.41
C ASN A 126 -6.81 2.52 -27.84
N GLY A 127 -7.06 1.27 -28.24
CA GLY A 127 -6.76 0.76 -29.59
C GLY A 127 -5.27 0.52 -29.86
N ALA A 128 -4.41 0.48 -28.83
CA ALA A 128 -2.98 0.20 -28.99
C ALA A 128 -2.69 -1.28 -29.27
N PHE A 129 -3.65 -2.18 -29.00
CA PHE A 129 -3.56 -3.60 -29.31
C PHE A 129 -4.73 -4.06 -30.18
N GLU A 130 -4.43 -4.43 -31.42
CA GLU A 130 -5.43 -5.00 -32.35
C GLU A 130 -5.78 -6.47 -32.03
N ASN A 131 -4.93 -7.16 -31.24
CA ASN A 131 -5.04 -8.60 -31.05
C ASN A 131 -5.62 -9.01 -29.68
N LEU A 132 -6.94 -9.00 -29.60
CA LEU A 132 -7.73 -9.54 -28.48
C LEU A 132 -7.40 -11.02 -28.14
N ALA A 133 -6.69 -11.76 -29.01
CA ALA A 133 -6.30 -13.14 -28.74
C ALA A 133 -5.28 -13.25 -27.60
N LEU A 134 -4.44 -12.24 -27.37
CA LEU A 134 -3.51 -12.25 -26.22
C LEU A 134 -4.26 -12.16 -24.90
N LEU A 135 -5.33 -11.35 -24.84
CA LEU A 135 -6.16 -11.26 -23.63
C LEU A 135 -6.95 -12.54 -23.35
N LYS A 136 -7.25 -13.33 -24.39
CA LYS A 136 -7.85 -14.67 -24.25
C LYS A 136 -6.86 -15.72 -23.71
N LEU A 137 -5.55 -15.47 -23.82
CA LEU A 137 -4.50 -16.31 -23.26
C LEU A 137 -4.20 -15.97 -21.80
N CYS A 138 -4.44 -14.72 -21.38
CA CYS A 138 -4.43 -14.33 -19.98
C CYS A 138 -5.58 -15.01 -19.23
N ASP A 139 -5.33 -15.38 -17.97
CA ASP A 139 -6.34 -15.98 -17.12
C ASP A 139 -7.56 -15.06 -16.99
N ARG A 140 -8.71 -15.55 -17.49
CA ARG A 140 -9.99 -14.83 -17.47
C ARG A 140 -10.42 -14.46 -16.05
N TYR A 141 -9.95 -15.20 -15.05
CA TYR A 141 -10.32 -15.00 -13.67
C TYR A 141 -9.22 -14.32 -12.86
N LEU A 142 -8.17 -13.78 -13.48
CA LEU A 142 -7.04 -13.19 -12.74
C LEU A 142 -7.51 -12.10 -11.77
N LEU A 143 -8.25 -11.09 -12.25
CA LEU A 143 -8.74 -9.99 -11.41
C LEU A 143 -9.78 -10.42 -10.39
N SER A 144 -10.67 -11.36 -10.74
CA SER A 144 -11.69 -11.85 -9.80
C SER A 144 -11.09 -12.74 -8.72
N THR A 145 -10.17 -13.63 -9.09
CA THR A 145 -9.42 -14.47 -8.16
C THR A 145 -8.56 -13.61 -7.25
N PHE A 146 -7.88 -12.60 -7.81
CA PHE A 146 -7.13 -11.63 -7.03
C PHE A 146 -8.04 -10.86 -6.06
N HIS A 147 -9.19 -10.35 -6.52
CA HIS A 147 -10.16 -9.67 -5.66
C HIS A 147 -10.67 -10.56 -4.51
N ASP A 148 -10.98 -11.83 -4.80
CA ASP A 148 -11.47 -12.78 -3.80
C ASP A 148 -10.37 -13.23 -2.82
N GLN A 149 -9.10 -13.18 -3.25
CA GLN A 149 -7.92 -13.59 -2.48
C GLN A 149 -7.15 -12.42 -1.87
N HIS A 150 -7.49 -11.17 -2.20
CA HIS A 150 -6.86 -9.97 -1.67
C HIS A 150 -7.10 -10.01 -0.16
N SER A 151 -6.11 -10.56 0.53
CA SER A 151 -6.20 -10.85 1.94
C SER A 151 -5.82 -9.59 2.68
N ASP A 152 -6.51 -9.39 3.79
CA ASP A 152 -6.44 -8.31 4.77
C ASP A 152 -5.01 -8.12 5.36
N THR A 153 -4.00 -7.80 4.53
CA THR A 153 -2.61 -7.52 4.95
C THR A 153 -2.55 -6.29 5.87
N GLU A 154 -3.60 -5.46 5.87
CA GLU A 154 -3.85 -4.41 6.86
C GLU A 154 -3.99 -4.93 8.28
N THR A 155 -4.66 -6.08 8.45
CA THR A 155 -4.90 -6.68 9.77
C THR A 155 -3.57 -7.00 10.46
N ASP A 156 -2.50 -7.24 9.71
CA ASP A 156 -1.21 -7.60 10.24
C ASP A 156 -0.45 -6.42 10.88
N VAL A 157 -0.54 -5.19 10.34
CA VAL A 157 0.10 -4.01 10.98
C VAL A 157 -0.54 -3.70 12.32
N LYS A 158 -1.87 -3.78 12.38
CA LYS A 158 -2.62 -3.59 13.62
C LYS A 158 -2.27 -4.64 14.67
N ILE A 159 -2.07 -5.90 14.25
CA ILE A 159 -1.57 -6.97 15.11
C ILE A 159 -0.16 -6.67 15.61
N VAL A 160 0.75 -6.26 14.73
CA VAL A 160 2.13 -5.87 15.09
C VAL A 160 2.12 -4.72 16.10
N ARG A 161 1.33 -3.67 15.86
CA ARG A 161 1.19 -2.51 16.74
C ARG A 161 0.63 -2.91 18.12
N ARG A 162 -0.38 -3.77 18.16
CA ARG A 162 -0.93 -4.31 19.42
C ARG A 162 0.10 -5.14 20.16
N ALA A 163 0.81 -6.04 19.47
CA ALA A 163 1.85 -6.87 20.07
C ALA A 163 2.97 -6.02 20.70
N ILE A 164 3.38 -4.93 20.03
CA ILE A 164 4.37 -3.98 20.55
C ILE A 164 3.88 -3.30 21.83
N ASN A 165 2.62 -2.89 21.87
CA ASN A 165 2.01 -2.21 23.02
C ASN A 165 1.93 -3.06 24.30
N GLU A 166 1.94 -4.38 24.18
CA GLU A 166 1.91 -5.29 25.34
C GLU A 166 3.26 -5.39 26.07
N PHE A 167 4.35 -4.86 25.49
CA PHE A 167 5.67 -4.98 26.10
C PHE A 167 5.99 -3.84 27.08
N PRO A 168 6.57 -4.14 28.26
CA PRO A 168 6.98 -3.12 29.21
C PRO A 168 8.19 -2.34 28.69
N VAL A 169 7.98 -1.10 28.23
CA VAL A 169 9.01 -0.26 27.63
C VAL A 169 9.97 0.30 28.70
N PRO A 170 11.31 0.13 28.54
CA PRO A 170 12.30 0.76 29.40
C PRO A 170 12.18 2.29 29.38
N LYS A 171 12.38 2.96 30.52
CA LYS A 171 12.31 4.43 30.60
C LYS A 171 13.25 5.14 29.62
N ASN A 172 14.42 4.55 29.34
CA ASN A 172 15.38 5.09 28.37
C ASN A 172 14.97 4.89 26.90
N ALA A 173 13.89 4.17 26.63
CA ALA A 173 13.39 3.85 25.28
C ALA A 173 12.00 4.46 24.98
N GLU A 174 11.43 5.24 25.90
CA GLU A 174 10.07 5.78 25.76
C GLU A 174 9.89 6.64 24.51
N SER A 175 10.90 7.46 24.16
CA SER A 175 10.87 8.30 22.96
C SER A 175 10.92 7.47 21.67
N GLN A 176 11.78 6.44 21.62
CA GLN A 176 11.92 5.53 20.49
C GLN A 176 10.63 4.74 20.28
N PHE A 177 10.05 4.25 21.37
CA PHE A 177 8.77 3.54 21.35
C PHE A 177 7.64 4.43 20.82
N ARG A 178 7.50 5.66 21.34
CA ARG A 178 6.49 6.61 20.87
C ARG A 178 6.64 6.89 19.38
N MET A 179 7.87 7.10 18.92
CA MET A 179 8.17 7.33 17.51
C MET A 179 7.81 6.11 16.64
N LEU A 180 8.12 4.88 17.08
CA LEU A 180 7.71 3.65 16.39
C LEU A 180 6.19 3.54 16.30
N MET A 181 5.47 3.81 17.40
CA MET A 181 4.02 3.76 17.44
C MET A 181 3.38 4.78 16.49
N ASP A 182 3.90 6.00 16.44
CA ASP A 182 3.46 7.02 15.49
C ASP A 182 3.68 6.57 14.03
N HIS A 183 4.82 5.95 13.71
CA HIS A 183 5.09 5.45 12.36
C HIS A 183 4.16 4.29 11.98
N LEU A 184 3.94 3.34 12.89
CA LEU A 184 3.03 2.21 12.66
C LEU A 184 1.58 2.66 12.49
N GLU A 185 1.12 3.63 13.28
CA GLU A 185 -0.25 4.16 13.13
C GLU A 185 -0.42 4.90 11.79
N ASN A 186 0.57 5.71 11.40
CA ASN A 186 0.53 6.41 10.12
C ASN A 186 0.57 5.43 8.93
N PHE A 187 1.39 4.39 9.04
CA PHE A 187 1.49 3.36 8.01
C PHE A 187 0.20 2.50 7.95
N GLU A 188 -0.40 2.16 9.09
CA GLU A 188 -1.71 1.49 9.15
C GLU A 188 -2.79 2.29 8.40
N LYS A 189 -2.81 3.62 8.56
CA LYS A 189 -3.74 4.50 7.82
C LYS A 189 -3.45 4.51 6.32
N ASP A 190 -2.18 4.57 5.94
CA ASP A 190 -1.76 4.53 4.54
C ASP A 190 -2.21 3.25 3.83
N LEU A 191 -1.94 2.10 4.45
CA LEU A 191 -2.34 0.82 3.90
C LEU A 191 -3.84 0.66 3.83
N HIS A 192 -4.57 1.16 4.84
CA HIS A 192 -6.02 1.10 4.81
C HIS A 192 -6.61 1.88 3.63
N PHE A 193 -6.11 3.09 3.42
CA PHE A 193 -6.54 3.88 2.28
C PHE A 193 -6.16 3.21 0.94
N HIS A 194 -4.96 2.64 0.87
CA HIS A 194 -4.45 1.97 -0.30
C HIS A 194 -5.31 0.75 -0.70
N SER A 195 -5.56 -0.18 0.22
CA SER A 195 -6.37 -1.36 -0.06
C SER A 195 -7.81 -0.98 -0.41
N GLU A 196 -8.43 -0.04 0.31
CA GLU A 196 -9.78 0.41 -0.04
C GLU A 196 -9.84 1.09 -1.43
N LEU A 197 -8.80 1.84 -1.82
CA LEU A 197 -8.68 2.38 -3.18
C LEU A 197 -8.63 1.26 -4.21
N GLU A 198 -7.87 0.20 -3.94
CA GLU A 198 -7.77 -0.96 -4.82
C GLU A 198 -9.09 -1.72 -4.92
N GLU A 199 -9.62 -2.16 -3.78
CA GLU A 199 -10.79 -3.02 -3.67
C GLU A 199 -12.08 -2.33 -4.12
N LYS A 200 -12.25 -1.04 -3.83
CA LYS A 200 -13.50 -0.32 -4.10
C LYS A 200 -13.48 0.52 -5.36
N VAL A 201 -12.30 0.79 -5.93
CA VAL A 201 -12.18 1.68 -7.09
C VAL A 201 -11.40 1.02 -8.24
N LEU A 202 -10.13 0.68 -8.03
CA LEU A 202 -9.26 0.19 -9.11
C LEU A 202 -9.76 -1.15 -9.69
N ILE A 203 -9.93 -2.15 -8.83
CA ILE A 203 -10.30 -3.51 -9.23
C ILE A 203 -11.70 -3.56 -9.84
N PRO A 204 -12.75 -2.92 -9.25
CA PRO A 204 -14.07 -2.86 -9.89
C PRO A 204 -14.03 -2.20 -11.28
N LYS A 205 -13.31 -1.09 -11.45
CA LYS A 205 -13.16 -0.45 -12.76
C LYS A 205 -12.44 -1.34 -13.77
N ALA A 206 -11.38 -2.02 -13.35
CA ALA A 206 -10.64 -2.94 -14.20
C ALA A 206 -11.50 -4.15 -14.62
N LEU A 207 -12.32 -4.69 -13.72
CA LEU A 207 -13.26 -5.78 -14.01
C LEU A 207 -14.35 -5.34 -15.00
N ASP A 208 -14.87 -4.12 -14.87
CA ASP A 208 -15.88 -3.60 -15.81
C ASP A 208 -15.29 -3.37 -17.21
N LEU A 209 -14.05 -2.86 -17.29
CA LEU A 209 -13.34 -2.75 -18.55
C LEU A 209 -13.04 -4.14 -19.16
N GLU A 210 -12.59 -5.08 -18.34
CA GLU A 210 -12.35 -6.47 -18.76
C GLU A 210 -13.61 -7.10 -19.37
N LYS A 211 -14.77 -6.96 -18.71
CA LYS A 211 -16.05 -7.45 -19.24
C LYS A 211 -16.39 -6.79 -20.58
N ALA A 212 -16.24 -5.47 -20.69
CA ALA A 212 -16.52 -4.74 -21.93
C ALA A 212 -15.64 -5.21 -23.10
N ILE A 213 -14.36 -5.53 -22.83
CA ILE A 213 -13.43 -6.05 -23.83
C ILE A 213 -13.74 -7.52 -24.19
N ARG A 214 -14.15 -8.34 -23.22
CA ARG A 214 -14.36 -9.79 -23.42
C ARG A 214 -15.73 -10.14 -24.01
N GLY A 215 -16.75 -9.30 -23.85
CA GLY A 215 -18.12 -9.52 -24.34
C GLY A 215 -18.99 -10.27 -23.34
#